data_AF-A0A7V9V9H2-F1
#
_entry.id   AF-A0A7V9V9H2-F1
#
_cell.length_a   1.000
_cell.length_b   1.000
_cell.length_c   1.000
_cell.angle_alpha   90.00
_cell.angle_beta   90.00
_cell.angle_gamma   90.00
#
_symmetry.space_group_name_H-M   'P 1'
#
loop_
_entity.id
_entity.type
_entity.pdbx_description
1 polymer ?
#
loop_
_entity_poly.entity_id
_entity_poly.type
_entity_poly.pdbx_seq_one_letter_code
_entity_poly.pdbx_strand_id
1 'polypeptide(L)'
;RRITDISLGELSSHILSLERLYEECGSSYELSLDIKDPVAARPVVAVAGRFGDAPGRLWLCHPDWRQVAQWRGLSADVHLVDSTRLRRIKEGPERRAAMLADAGVDAVNLHYTDWTSGLTTLFHRFGLYCLGWDCQHPRVLAAVLAAGIDAVCSDHVEAMMAAVARRALTED
;
A
#
# COMPACT_ATOMS: atom_id res chain seq x y z
N ARG A 1 -23.48 15.29 1.56
CA ARG A 1 -23.97 13.89 1.65
C ARG A 1 -22.73 13.00 1.79
N ARG A 2 -22.76 11.95 2.62
CA ARG A 2 -21.63 11.00 2.67
C ARG A 2 -21.63 10.21 1.36
N ILE A 3 -20.46 9.80 0.87
CA ILE A 3 -20.36 8.97 -0.34
C ILE A 3 -21.21 7.70 -0.21
N THR A 4 -21.28 7.12 0.99
CA THR A 4 -22.10 5.93 1.30
C THR A 4 -23.60 6.12 1.11
N ASP A 5 -24.09 7.36 1.08
CA ASP A 5 -25.52 7.68 0.97
C ASP A 5 -25.90 8.13 -0.45
N ILE A 6 -24.99 8.04 -1.42
CA ILE A 6 -25.17 8.54 -2.79
C ILE A 6 -25.09 7.34 -3.75
N SER A 7 -26.05 7.21 -4.66
CA SER A 7 -25.98 6.18 -5.69
C SER A 7 -24.88 6.50 -6.71
N LEU A 8 -24.28 5.48 -7.34
CA LEU A 8 -23.20 5.67 -8.31
C LEU A 8 -23.59 6.65 -9.44
N GLY A 9 -24.84 6.62 -9.90
CA GLY A 9 -25.35 7.52 -10.94
C GLY A 9 -25.53 8.98 -10.52
N GLU A 10 -25.51 9.26 -9.22
CA GLU A 10 -25.55 10.62 -8.66
C GLU A 10 -24.16 11.18 -8.35
N LEU A 11 -23.11 10.34 -8.40
CA LEU A 11 -21.73 10.80 -8.28
C LEU A 11 -21.32 11.54 -9.56
N SER A 12 -20.40 12.51 -9.42
CA SER A 12 -19.88 13.20 -10.59
C SER A 12 -19.10 12.22 -11.46
N SER A 13 -19.15 12.42 -12.78
CA SER A 13 -18.53 11.52 -13.78
C SER A 13 -17.01 11.38 -13.65
N HIS A 14 -16.34 12.29 -12.93
CA HIS A 14 -14.90 12.17 -12.64
C HIS A 14 -14.58 11.22 -11.48
N ILE A 15 -15.58 10.74 -10.73
CA ILE A 15 -15.41 9.73 -9.69
C ILE A 15 -15.51 8.35 -10.36
N LEU A 16 -14.38 7.68 -10.47
CA LEU A 16 -14.26 6.37 -11.10
C LEU A 16 -14.58 5.24 -10.10
N SER A 17 -15.27 4.20 -10.57
CA SER A 17 -15.34 2.93 -9.84
C SER A 17 -14.05 2.12 -10.06
N LEU A 18 -13.75 1.19 -9.16
CA LEU A 18 -12.62 0.28 -9.32
C LEU A 18 -12.77 -0.60 -10.58
N GLU A 19 -14.00 -1.02 -10.90
CA GLU A 19 -14.30 -1.78 -12.11
C GLU A 19 -13.94 -0.97 -13.37
N ARG A 20 -14.33 0.31 -13.41
CA ARG A 20 -13.99 1.20 -14.53
C ARG A 20 -12.49 1.44 -14.65
N LEU A 21 -11.80 1.61 -13.52
CA LEU A 21 -10.34 1.74 -13.52
C LEU A 21 -9.67 0.52 -14.19
N TYR A 22 -10.10 -0.69 -13.86
CA TYR A 22 -9.56 -1.89 -14.49
C TYR A 22 -9.98 -2.06 -15.96
N GLU A 23 -11.22 -1.68 -16.32
CA GLU A 23 -11.67 -1.68 -17.73
C GLU A 23 -10.84 -0.73 -18.60
N GLU A 24 -10.51 0.46 -18.10
CA GLU A 24 -9.82 1.51 -18.86
C GLU A 24 -8.30 1.35 -18.87
N CYS A 25 -7.71 0.93 -17.75
CA CYS A 25 -6.25 0.85 -17.59
C CYS A 25 -5.68 -0.58 -17.64
N GLY A 26 -6.55 -1.60 -17.72
CA GLY A 26 -6.15 -3.00 -17.50
C GLY A 26 -5.86 -3.28 -16.02
N SER A 27 -5.26 -4.45 -15.74
CA SER A 27 -4.89 -4.89 -14.38
C SER A 27 -3.42 -5.26 -14.21
N SER A 28 -2.58 -4.98 -15.20
CA SER A 28 -1.15 -5.31 -15.21
C SER A 28 -0.29 -4.24 -14.50
N TYR A 29 -0.69 -3.84 -13.29
CA TYR A 29 0.05 -2.91 -12.44
C TYR A 29 -0.22 -3.19 -10.95
N GLU A 30 0.70 -2.75 -10.09
CA GLU A 30 0.52 -2.78 -8.64
C GLU A 30 -0.45 -1.67 -8.20
N LEU A 31 -1.54 -2.04 -7.53
CA LEU A 31 -2.57 -1.12 -7.07
C LEU A 31 -2.62 -1.07 -5.55
N SER A 32 -2.13 0.02 -4.96
CA SER A 32 -2.28 0.30 -3.53
C SER A 32 -3.53 1.12 -3.25
N LEU A 33 -4.49 0.54 -2.51
CA LEU A 33 -5.76 1.16 -2.16
C LEU A 33 -5.89 1.38 -0.66
N ASP A 34 -6.03 2.64 -0.27
CA ASP A 34 -6.48 3.02 1.06
C ASP A 34 -7.96 2.72 1.24
N ILE A 35 -8.27 1.68 2.01
CA ILE A 35 -9.65 1.35 2.37
C ILE A 35 -10.09 2.33 3.48
N LYS A 36 -11.00 3.25 3.17
CA LYS A 36 -11.49 4.25 4.14
C LYS A 36 -12.69 3.75 4.96
N ASP A 37 -13.45 2.81 4.41
CA ASP A 37 -14.54 2.13 5.10
C ASP A 37 -14.24 0.62 5.08
N PRO A 38 -14.03 -0.04 6.24
CA PRO A 38 -13.69 -1.46 6.29
C PRO A 38 -14.68 -2.38 5.57
N VAL A 39 -15.95 -2.00 5.45
CA VAL A 39 -16.94 -2.82 4.73
C VAL A 39 -16.67 -2.89 3.23
N ALA A 40 -15.89 -1.95 2.68
CA ALA A 40 -15.53 -1.89 1.27
C ALA A 40 -14.47 -2.93 0.86
N ALA A 41 -13.73 -3.52 1.80
CA ALA A 41 -12.67 -4.48 1.49
C ALA A 41 -13.20 -5.69 0.70
N ARG A 42 -14.31 -6.31 1.14
CA ARG A 42 -14.91 -7.46 0.44
C ARG A 42 -15.36 -7.11 -1.00
N PRO A 43 -16.13 -6.03 -1.23
CA PRO A 43 -16.45 -5.59 -2.59
C PRO A 43 -15.23 -5.31 -3.46
N VAL A 44 -14.19 -4.68 -2.91
CA VAL A 44 -12.94 -4.39 -3.63
C VAL A 44 -12.26 -5.68 -4.10
N VAL A 45 -12.09 -6.67 -3.21
CA VAL A 45 -11.53 -7.98 -3.56
C VAL A 45 -12.39 -8.70 -4.60
N ALA A 46 -13.72 -8.64 -4.46
CA ALA A 46 -14.64 -9.25 -5.41
C ALA A 46 -14.56 -8.63 -6.81
N VAL A 47 -14.37 -7.32 -6.91
CA VAL A 47 -14.15 -6.64 -8.19
C VAL A 47 -12.82 -7.08 -8.79
N ALA A 48 -11.72 -7.02 -8.03
CA ALA A 48 -10.40 -7.44 -8.53
C ALA A 48 -10.39 -8.88 -9.03
N GLY A 49 -11.09 -9.81 -8.36
CA GLY A 49 -11.21 -11.21 -8.79
C GLY A 49 -11.87 -11.43 -10.16
N ARG A 50 -12.49 -10.39 -10.75
CA ARG A 50 -13.05 -10.43 -12.11
C ARG A 50 -12.03 -10.05 -13.19
N PHE A 51 -10.84 -9.60 -12.82
CA PHE A 51 -9.82 -9.05 -13.74
C PHE A 51 -8.51 -9.85 -13.76
N GLY A 52 -8.62 -11.18 -13.88
CA GLY A 52 -7.47 -12.09 -13.99
C GLY A 52 -6.61 -12.06 -12.72
N ASP A 53 -5.31 -11.81 -12.88
CA ASP A 53 -4.33 -11.81 -11.79
C ASP A 53 -4.32 -10.53 -10.94
N ALA A 54 -5.31 -9.64 -11.12
CA ALA A 54 -5.41 -8.38 -10.35
C ALA A 54 -5.34 -8.55 -8.83
N PRO A 55 -5.93 -9.61 -8.20
CA PRO A 55 -5.80 -9.82 -6.76
C PRO A 55 -4.33 -9.90 -6.30
N GLY A 56 -3.47 -10.58 -7.06
CA GLY A 56 -2.03 -10.72 -6.76
C GLY A 56 -1.22 -9.43 -6.89
N ARG A 57 -1.86 -8.32 -7.30
CA ARG A 57 -1.25 -6.99 -7.44
C ARG A 57 -1.99 -5.93 -6.62
N LEU A 58 -2.96 -6.34 -5.81
CA LEU A 58 -3.82 -5.47 -5.05
C LEU A 58 -3.33 -5.38 -3.60
N TRP A 59 -2.93 -4.18 -3.18
CA TRP A 59 -2.44 -3.88 -1.84
C TRP A 59 -3.50 -3.11 -1.06
N LEU A 60 -4.07 -3.75 -0.02
CA LEU A 60 -5.12 -3.17 0.82
C LEU A 60 -4.51 -2.49 2.05
N CYS A 61 -4.62 -1.17 2.08
CA CYS A 61 -4.02 -0.30 3.09
C CYS A 61 -5.04 0.16 4.12
N HIS A 62 -4.72 0.04 5.41
CA HIS A 62 -5.50 0.62 6.51
C HIS A 62 -4.63 0.87 7.75
N PRO A 63 -4.92 1.92 8.56
CA PRO A 63 -4.10 2.28 9.73
C PRO A 63 -4.30 1.40 10.97
N ASP A 64 -5.37 0.59 11.00
CA ASP A 64 -5.56 -0.46 12.00
C ASP A 64 -5.20 -1.81 11.39
N TRP A 65 -4.01 -2.30 11.70
CA TRP A 65 -3.52 -3.59 11.22
C TRP A 65 -4.38 -4.79 11.69
N ARG A 66 -5.09 -4.68 12.81
CA ARG A 66 -5.99 -5.76 13.26
C ARG A 66 -7.18 -5.89 12.34
N GLN A 67 -7.68 -4.77 11.82
CA GLN A 67 -8.69 -4.76 10.77
C GLN A 67 -8.13 -5.35 9.47
N VAL A 68 -6.90 -4.97 9.10
CA VAL A 68 -6.21 -5.51 7.92
C VAL A 68 -6.07 -7.03 7.99
N ALA A 69 -5.63 -7.57 9.13
CA ALA A 69 -5.44 -9.02 9.31
C ALA A 69 -6.72 -9.83 9.08
N GLN A 70 -7.89 -9.26 9.38
CA GLN A 70 -9.18 -9.93 9.10
C GLN A 70 -9.44 -10.12 7.61
N TRP A 71 -8.83 -9.31 6.75
CA TRP A 71 -9.02 -9.38 5.30
C TRP A 71 -8.28 -10.52 4.63
N ARG A 72 -7.33 -11.18 5.31
CA ARG A 72 -6.69 -12.40 4.79
C ARG A 72 -7.70 -13.51 4.47
N GLY A 73 -8.82 -13.54 5.20
CA GLY A 73 -9.93 -14.45 4.93
C GLY A 73 -10.78 -14.10 3.68
N LEU A 74 -10.56 -12.94 3.06
CA LEU A 74 -11.27 -12.54 1.83
C LEU A 74 -10.59 -13.06 0.56
N SER A 75 -9.26 -13.08 0.54
CA SER A 75 -8.45 -13.67 -0.52
C SER A 75 -7.03 -13.96 -0.02
N ALA A 76 -6.47 -15.09 -0.41
CA ALA A 76 -5.07 -15.42 -0.14
C ALA A 76 -4.11 -14.58 -1.00
N ASP A 77 -4.57 -14.12 -2.18
CA ASP A 77 -3.71 -13.52 -3.20
C ASP A 77 -3.45 -12.03 -2.98
N VAL A 78 -4.33 -11.33 -2.25
CA VAL A 78 -4.16 -9.89 -2.03
C VAL A 78 -3.03 -9.58 -1.05
N HIS A 79 -2.38 -8.44 -1.24
CA HIS A 79 -1.41 -7.92 -0.30
C HIS A 79 -2.08 -7.07 0.79
N LEU A 80 -1.68 -7.26 2.03
CA LEU A 80 -2.23 -6.63 3.21
C LEU A 80 -1.20 -5.68 3.81
N VAL A 81 -1.60 -4.43 4.09
CA VAL A 81 -0.66 -3.36 4.44
C VAL A 81 -1.09 -2.61 5.71
N ASP A 82 -0.23 -2.61 6.73
CA ASP A 82 -0.33 -1.70 7.89
C ASP A 82 0.16 -0.30 7.47
N SER A 83 -0.78 0.56 7.05
CA SER A 83 -0.49 1.91 6.55
C SER A 83 -0.71 2.96 7.63
N THR A 84 0.36 3.36 8.32
CA THR A 84 0.25 4.12 9.57
C THR A 84 1.40 5.12 9.78
N ARG A 85 1.57 5.60 11.01
CA ARG A 85 2.71 6.41 11.45
C ARG A 85 3.47 5.67 12.53
N LEU A 86 4.80 5.76 12.55
CA LEU A 86 5.63 5.10 13.58
C LEU A 86 5.21 5.50 14.99
N ARG A 87 4.85 6.77 15.21
CA ARG A 87 4.35 7.25 16.51
C ARG A 87 3.10 6.52 17.03
N ARG A 88 2.35 5.82 16.17
CA ARG A 88 1.16 5.03 16.53
C ARG A 88 1.51 3.59 16.90
N ILE A 89 2.74 3.15 16.65
CA ILE A 89 3.25 1.82 17.03
C ILE A 89 3.80 1.91 18.46
N LYS A 90 2.92 1.73 19.45
CA LYS A 90 3.25 1.95 20.87
C LYS A 90 4.00 0.78 21.50
N GLU A 91 3.82 -0.40 20.93
CA GLU A 91 4.46 -1.64 21.33
C GLU A 91 5.92 -1.77 20.85
N GLY A 92 6.38 -0.82 20.03
CA GLY A 92 7.69 -0.82 19.39
C GLY A 92 7.69 -1.52 18.02
N PRO A 93 8.58 -1.10 17.10
CA PRO A 93 8.57 -1.58 15.71
C PRO A 93 8.88 -3.08 15.59
N GLU A 94 9.76 -3.62 16.43
CA GLU A 94 10.11 -5.07 16.39
C GLU A 94 8.92 -5.94 16.79
N ARG A 95 8.25 -5.59 17.89
CA ARG A 95 7.04 -6.31 18.33
C ARG A 95 5.90 -6.16 17.32
N ARG A 96 5.75 -4.99 16.70
CA ARG A 96 4.80 -4.80 15.60
C ARG A 96 5.13 -5.72 14.42
N ALA A 97 6.39 -5.76 13.98
CA ALA A 97 6.82 -6.60 12.87
C ALA A 97 6.46 -8.09 13.11
N ALA A 98 6.75 -8.60 14.31
CA ALA A 98 6.38 -9.96 14.69
C ALA A 98 4.86 -10.20 14.62
N MET A 99 4.05 -9.29 15.17
CA MET A 99 2.59 -9.40 15.16
C MET A 99 2.00 -9.36 13.74
N LEU A 100 2.57 -8.54 12.86
CA LEU A 100 2.14 -8.44 11.47
C LEU A 100 2.45 -9.73 10.69
N ALA A 101 3.68 -10.23 10.84
CA ALA A 101 4.10 -11.48 10.20
C ALA A 101 3.24 -12.67 10.67
N ASP A 102 3.02 -12.82 11.98
CA ASP A 102 2.18 -13.87 12.55
C ASP A 102 0.72 -13.79 12.06
N ALA A 103 0.23 -12.58 11.79
CA ALA A 103 -1.12 -12.34 11.29
C ALA A 103 -1.23 -12.43 9.75
N GLY A 104 -0.13 -12.68 9.04
CA GLY A 104 -0.11 -12.74 7.58
C GLY A 104 -0.38 -11.38 6.92
N VAL A 105 0.08 -10.28 7.54
CA VAL A 105 0.17 -8.97 6.88
C VAL A 105 1.48 -8.93 6.09
N ASP A 106 1.47 -8.38 4.88
CA ASP A 106 2.62 -8.46 3.97
C ASP A 106 3.54 -7.24 4.02
N ALA A 107 3.03 -6.09 4.45
CA ALA A 107 3.77 -4.84 4.38
C ALA A 107 3.45 -3.84 5.48
N VAL A 108 4.40 -2.94 5.70
CA VAL A 108 4.25 -1.73 6.52
C VAL A 108 4.47 -0.52 5.63
N ASN A 109 3.50 0.40 5.62
CA ASN A 109 3.59 1.65 4.88
C ASN A 109 3.63 2.84 5.86
N LEU A 110 4.76 3.53 5.93
CA LEU A 110 4.95 4.69 6.81
C LEU A 110 5.28 5.95 6.00
N HIS A 111 5.09 7.10 6.64
CA HIS A 111 5.54 8.36 6.07
C HIS A 111 7.06 8.37 5.93
N TYR A 112 7.60 8.98 4.88
CA TYR A 112 9.04 8.99 4.64
C TYR A 112 9.88 9.44 5.85
N THR A 113 9.40 10.39 6.66
CA THR A 113 10.14 10.88 7.85
C THR A 113 10.22 9.87 8.99
N ASP A 114 9.38 8.85 8.97
CA ASP A 114 9.33 7.83 10.00
C ASP A 114 10.34 6.70 9.71
N TRP A 115 10.93 6.66 8.52
CA TRP A 115 11.85 5.62 8.08
C TRP A 115 13.31 5.89 8.44
N THR A 116 14.02 4.79 8.73
CA THR A 116 15.49 4.71 8.81
C THR A 116 15.93 3.38 8.19
N SER A 117 17.20 3.27 7.78
CA SER A 117 17.74 1.99 7.27
C SER A 117 17.70 0.86 8.30
N GLY A 118 17.77 1.20 9.59
CA GLY A 118 17.59 0.22 10.67
C GLY A 118 16.15 -0.32 10.73
N LEU A 119 15.15 0.52 10.45
CA LEU A 119 13.75 0.09 10.43
C LEU A 119 13.42 -0.78 9.24
N THR A 120 13.89 -0.46 8.03
CA THR A 120 13.71 -1.31 6.85
C THR A 120 14.35 -2.68 7.08
N THR A 121 15.62 -2.72 7.53
CA THR A 121 16.31 -3.95 7.92
C THR A 121 15.52 -4.78 8.94
N LEU A 122 14.94 -4.11 9.95
CA LEU A 122 14.14 -4.76 10.97
C LEU A 122 12.88 -5.41 10.38
N PHE A 123 12.07 -4.68 9.61
CA PHE A 123 10.83 -5.22 9.03
C PHE A 123 11.11 -6.30 7.98
N HIS A 124 12.15 -6.14 7.16
CA HIS A 124 12.59 -7.17 6.20
C HIS A 124 12.99 -8.48 6.88
N ARG A 125 13.57 -8.45 8.09
CA ARG A 125 13.88 -9.66 8.87
C ARG A 125 12.63 -10.49 9.22
N PHE A 126 11.45 -9.86 9.25
CA PHE A 126 10.16 -10.52 9.45
C PHE A 126 9.43 -10.83 8.14
N GLY A 127 10.07 -10.60 6.99
CA GLY A 127 9.48 -10.85 5.67
C GLY A 127 8.45 -9.80 5.23
N LEU A 128 8.46 -8.61 5.85
CA LEU A 128 7.52 -7.54 5.53
C LEU A 128 8.11 -6.57 4.51
N TYR A 129 7.37 -6.23 3.46
CA TYR A 129 7.71 -5.12 2.58
C TYR A 129 7.62 -3.78 3.31
N CYS A 130 8.51 -2.85 2.99
CA CYS A 130 8.59 -1.52 3.55
C CYS A 130 8.21 -0.49 2.48
N LEU A 131 7.07 0.19 2.67
CA LEU A 131 6.55 1.19 1.74
C LEU A 131 6.65 2.61 2.35
N GLY A 132 6.91 3.61 1.51
CA GLY A 132 7.10 5.00 1.92
C GLY A 132 6.13 5.96 1.25
N TRP A 133 5.29 6.67 2.03
CA TRP A 133 4.38 7.69 1.51
C TRP A 133 4.83 9.14 1.81
N ASP A 134 4.29 10.08 1.03
CA ASP A 134 4.68 11.50 0.96
C ASP A 134 6.13 11.72 0.46
N CYS A 135 6.60 10.87 -0.45
CA CYS A 135 7.93 10.96 -1.03
C CYS A 135 7.99 12.00 -2.17
N GLN A 136 7.84 13.29 -1.84
CA GLN A 136 7.57 14.33 -2.85
C GLN A 136 8.82 14.90 -3.53
N HIS A 137 9.98 14.80 -2.89
CA HIS A 137 11.19 15.47 -3.38
C HIS A 137 12.25 14.48 -3.87
N PRO A 138 13.01 14.79 -4.94
CA PRO A 138 14.07 13.90 -5.44
C PRO A 138 15.07 13.44 -4.38
N ARG A 139 15.45 14.34 -3.46
CA ARG A 139 16.34 14.01 -2.33
C ARG A 139 15.71 13.01 -1.35
N VAL A 140 14.39 13.12 -1.13
CA VAL A 140 13.65 12.22 -0.23
C VAL A 140 13.54 10.84 -0.88
N LEU A 141 13.11 10.80 -2.14
CA LEU A 141 13.02 9.57 -2.94
C LEU A 141 14.36 8.82 -2.96
N ALA A 142 15.46 9.51 -3.27
CA ALA A 142 16.79 8.91 -3.27
C ALA A 142 17.18 8.38 -1.88
N ALA A 143 16.91 9.14 -0.82
CA ALA A 143 17.25 8.75 0.54
C ALA A 143 16.46 7.52 1.02
N VAL A 144 15.15 7.44 0.76
CA VAL A 144 14.32 6.31 1.19
C VAL A 144 14.61 5.04 0.37
N LEU A 145 14.85 5.17 -0.94
CA LEU A 145 15.27 4.05 -1.79
C LEU A 145 16.65 3.52 -1.34
N ALA A 146 17.61 4.39 -1.06
CA ALA A 146 18.91 4.00 -0.51
C ALA A 146 18.82 3.39 0.91
N ALA A 147 17.77 3.72 1.66
CA ALA A 147 17.48 3.09 2.95
C ALA A 147 16.83 1.71 2.82
N GLY A 148 16.55 1.21 1.61
CA GLY A 148 15.94 -0.10 1.38
C GLY A 148 14.42 -0.10 1.43
N ILE A 149 13.76 1.01 1.08
CA ILE A 149 12.30 1.00 0.86
C ILE A 149 11.98 0.27 -0.46
N ASP A 150 10.99 -0.61 -0.42
CA ASP A 150 10.59 -1.46 -1.54
C ASP A 150 9.65 -0.74 -2.53
N ALA A 151 8.81 0.18 -2.04
CA ALA A 151 7.99 1.03 -2.90
C ALA A 151 7.74 2.42 -2.31
N VAL A 152 7.52 3.41 -3.18
CA VAL A 152 7.30 4.81 -2.81
C VAL A 152 6.00 5.34 -3.40
N CYS A 153 5.31 6.20 -2.65
CA CYS A 153 4.15 6.96 -3.12
C CYS A 153 4.50 8.46 -3.17
N SER A 154 4.18 9.10 -4.30
CA SER A 154 4.48 10.50 -4.59
C SER A 154 3.40 11.10 -5.48
N ASP A 155 3.10 12.38 -5.29
CA ASP A 155 2.26 13.17 -6.19
C ASP A 155 3.05 13.66 -7.42
N HIS A 156 4.39 13.52 -7.40
CA HIS A 156 5.29 13.93 -8.47
C HIS A 156 5.79 12.71 -9.27
N VAL A 157 4.91 12.13 -10.08
CA VAL A 157 5.14 10.87 -10.82
C VAL A 157 6.45 10.86 -11.63
N GLU A 158 6.73 11.92 -12.39
CA GLU A 158 7.96 11.99 -13.20
C GLU A 158 9.24 11.93 -12.35
N ALA A 159 9.26 12.68 -11.24
CA ALA A 159 10.39 12.70 -10.32
C ALA A 159 10.57 11.35 -9.60
N MET A 160 9.45 10.73 -9.21
CA MET A 160 9.42 9.39 -8.62
C MET A 160 9.97 8.34 -9.58
N MET A 161 9.46 8.28 -10.81
CA MET A 161 9.92 7.31 -11.81
C MET A 161 11.38 7.50 -12.18
N ALA A 162 11.85 8.75 -12.29
CA ALA A 162 13.27 9.04 -12.51
C ALA A 162 14.15 8.56 -11.35
N ALA A 163 13.67 8.62 -10.10
CA ALA A 163 14.41 8.11 -8.95
C ALA A 163 14.46 6.58 -8.91
N VAL A 164 13.33 5.91 -9.19
CA VAL A 164 13.24 4.44 -9.27
C VAL A 164 14.14 3.90 -10.37
N ALA A 165 14.11 4.49 -11.58
CA ALA A 165 14.97 4.08 -12.69
C ALA A 165 16.46 4.24 -12.35
N ARG A 166 16.85 5.33 -11.68
CA ARG A 166 18.22 5.52 -11.20
C ARG A 166 18.63 4.46 -10.18
N ARG A 167 17.73 4.05 -9.29
CA ARG A 167 18.03 3.01 -8.29
C ARG A 167 18.31 1.66 -8.95
N ALA A 168 17.48 1.25 -9.92
CA ALA A 168 17.66 -0.01 -10.65
C ALA A 168 19.05 -0.10 -11.30
N LEU A 169 19.52 1.00 -11.91
CA LEU A 169 20.87 1.07 -12.52
C LEU A 169 22.04 0.97 -11.51
N THR A 170 21.77 1.04 -10.21
CA THR A 170 22.80 0.95 -9.15
C THR A 170 22.77 -0.36 -8.37
N GLU A 171 21.78 -1.22 -8.64
CA GLU A 171 21.70 -2.56 -8.06
C GLU A 171 22.31 -3.63 -8.97
N ASP A 172 22.46 -3.32 -10.27
CA ASP A 172 23.25 -4.07 -11.26
C ASP A 172 24.76 -3.75 -11.17
#